data_AF-A0A5E4SHI5-F1
#
_entry.id   AF-A0A5E4SHI5-F1
#
_cell.length_a   1.000
_cell.length_b   1.000
_cell.length_c   1.000
_cell.angle_alpha   90.00
_cell.angle_beta   90.00
_cell.angle_gamma   90.00
#
_symmetry.space_group_name_H-M   'P 1'
#
loop_
_entity.id
_entity.type
_entity.pdbx_description
1 polymer ?
#
loop_
_entity_poly.entity_id
_entity_poly.type
_entity_poly.pdbx_seq_one_letter_code
_entity_poly.pdbx_strand_id
1 'polypeptide(L)'
;MKEAAQKYQAPDVRQIHDSIRECAELISSKALNPENVGTPLFRPAVTYVLILLNDILQAADDAGMRVSFTDDIKPTDAADDVTTLINKCRNAACHIRSKEKSFGPVTFSFCVVVGRYPQAMEVDGVSVGCDYDDDIGVHFGSRRVYIRRHMIRAIKEAAEKFDYQA
;
A
#
# COMPACT_ATOMS: atom_id res chain seq x y z
N MET A 1 -36.96 -3.62 -3.32
CA MET A 1 -36.50 -2.23 -3.46
C MET A 1 -34.98 -2.27 -3.40
N LYS A 2 -34.29 -2.05 -4.53
CA LYS A 2 -32.83 -1.85 -4.54
C LYS A 2 -32.62 -0.36 -4.29
N GLU A 3 -32.10 -0.02 -3.12
CA GLU A 3 -31.60 1.33 -2.85
C GLU A 3 -30.62 1.71 -3.95
N ALA A 4 -30.81 2.91 -4.50
CA ALA A 4 -29.87 3.52 -5.41
C ALA A 4 -28.53 3.63 -4.67
N ALA A 5 -27.47 3.05 -5.23
CA ALA A 5 -26.12 3.31 -4.78
C ALA A 5 -25.95 4.83 -4.77
N GLN A 6 -25.74 5.41 -3.58
CA GLN A 6 -25.37 6.80 -3.44
C GLN A 6 -24.13 7.01 -4.30
N LYS A 7 -24.28 7.77 -5.40
CA LYS A 7 -23.13 8.15 -6.23
C LYS A 7 -22.16 8.86 -5.30
N TYR A 8 -21.00 8.25 -5.07
CA TYR A 8 -19.91 8.92 -4.41
C TYR A 8 -19.65 10.22 -5.19
N GLN A 9 -19.61 11.34 -4.46
CA GLN A 9 -19.26 12.61 -5.06
C GLN A 9 -17.81 12.50 -5.56
N ALA A 10 -17.54 12.98 -6.77
CA ALA A 10 -16.18 13.02 -7.29
C ALA A 10 -15.29 13.76 -6.27
N PRO A 11 -14.11 13.20 -5.91
CA PRO A 11 -13.25 13.80 -4.90
C PRO A 11 -12.80 15.21 -5.32
N ASP A 12 -12.81 16.15 -4.38
CA ASP A 12 -12.29 17.50 -4.59
C ASP A 12 -10.76 17.41 -4.75
N VAL A 13 -10.21 17.98 -5.82
CA VAL A 13 -8.76 18.03 -6.08
C VAL A 13 -7.98 18.54 -4.87
N ARG A 14 -8.55 19.45 -4.07
CA ARG A 14 -7.92 19.93 -2.84
C ARG A 14 -7.75 18.82 -1.79
N GLN A 15 -8.73 17.93 -1.64
CA GLN A 15 -8.63 16.78 -0.72
C GLN A 15 -7.55 15.79 -1.17
N ILE A 16 -7.39 15.61 -2.48
CA ILE A 16 -6.32 14.79 -3.05
C ILE A 16 -4.96 15.43 -2.76
N HIS A 17 -4.81 16.75 -2.97
CA HIS A 17 -3.59 17.49 -2.64
C HIS A 17 -3.26 17.42 -1.15
N ASP A 18 -4.25 17.56 -0.27
CA ASP A 18 -4.06 17.41 1.17
C ASP A 18 -3.57 16.00 1.52
N SER A 19 -4.16 14.96 0.93
CA SER A 19 -3.74 13.57 1.14
C SER A 19 -2.31 13.31 0.65
N ILE A 20 -1.93 13.88 -0.50
CA ILE A 20 -0.55 13.80 -1.03
C ILE A 20 0.42 14.49 -0.09
N ARG A 21 0.08 15.69 0.40
CA ARG A 21 0.89 16.44 1.37
C ARG A 21 1.09 15.63 2.65
N GLU A 22 0.03 15.06 3.21
CA GLU A 22 0.10 14.25 4.43
C GLU A 22 0.96 12.99 4.24
N CYS A 23 0.85 12.32 3.08
CA CYS A 23 1.77 11.24 2.72
C CYS A 23 3.23 11.71 2.72
N ALA A 24 3.53 12.86 2.12
CA ALA A 24 4.88 13.42 2.06
C ALA A 24 5.42 13.79 3.46
N GLU A 25 4.58 14.37 4.31
CA GLU A 25 4.91 14.68 5.72
C GLU A 25 5.21 13.42 6.53
N LEU A 26 4.44 12.34 6.36
CA LEU A 26 4.72 11.06 7.03
C LEU A 26 6.02 10.43 6.56
N ILE A 27 6.31 10.49 5.26
CA ILE A 27 7.57 10.02 4.71
C ILE A 27 8.74 10.85 5.27
N SER A 28 8.63 12.18 5.29
CA SER A 28 9.69 13.07 5.77
C SER A 28 9.91 13.00 7.29
N SER A 29 8.87 12.62 8.06
CA SER A 29 8.95 12.39 9.51
C SER A 29 9.86 11.21 9.91
N LYS A 30 10.30 10.39 8.93
CA LYS A 30 11.05 9.15 9.13
C LYS A 30 10.27 8.03 9.81
N ALA A 31 8.95 8.19 10.05
CA ALA A 31 8.13 7.15 10.67
C ALA A 31 8.15 5.80 9.91
N LEU A 32 8.44 5.84 8.61
CA LEU A 32 8.54 4.67 7.73
C LEU A 32 9.97 4.14 7.54
N ASN A 33 10.96 4.68 8.27
CA ASN A 33 12.33 4.24 8.15
C ASN A 33 12.59 2.90 8.89
N PRO A 34 13.62 2.13 8.48
CA PRO A 34 14.01 0.87 9.10
C PRO A 34 14.15 0.91 10.63
N GLU A 35 14.75 1.96 11.16
CA GLU A 35 14.97 2.16 12.60
C GLU A 35 13.67 2.22 13.41
N ASN A 36 12.55 2.53 12.77
CA ASN A 36 11.27 2.71 13.43
C ASN A 36 10.38 1.46 13.38
N VAL A 37 10.76 0.39 12.65
CA VAL A 37 9.92 -0.81 12.45
C VAL A 37 9.45 -1.45 13.77
N GLY A 38 10.30 -1.46 14.80
CA GLY A 38 9.98 -2.00 16.12
C GLY A 38 9.16 -1.07 17.01
N THR A 39 8.87 0.15 16.57
CA THR A 39 8.18 1.16 17.39
C THR A 39 6.65 1.03 17.28
N PRO A 40 5.89 1.51 18.28
CA PRO A 40 4.43 1.54 18.22
C PRO A 40 3.85 2.39 17.06
N LEU A 41 4.66 3.25 16.44
CA LEU A 41 4.23 4.20 15.41
C LEU A 41 4.33 3.65 14.00
N PHE A 42 5.18 2.64 13.74
CA PHE A 42 5.42 2.17 12.38
C PHE A 42 4.18 1.56 11.72
N ARG A 43 3.50 0.65 12.41
CA ARG A 43 2.29 0.01 11.87
C ARG A 43 1.16 1.01 11.63
N PRO A 44 0.83 1.92 12.58
CA PRO A 44 -0.11 3.01 12.31
C PRO A 44 0.29 3.88 11.12
N ALA A 45 1.57 4.26 10.99
CA ALA A 45 2.06 5.08 9.89
C ALA A 45 1.88 4.38 8.53
N VAL A 46 2.29 3.12 8.40
CA VAL A 46 2.08 2.34 7.17
C VAL A 46 0.59 2.23 6.84
N THR A 47 -0.24 1.94 7.84
CA THR A 47 -1.69 1.79 7.66
C THR A 47 -2.32 3.10 7.20
N TYR A 48 -1.91 4.22 7.78
CA TYR A 48 -2.44 5.53 7.43
C TYR A 48 -2.05 5.94 6.01
N VAL A 49 -0.79 5.70 5.61
CA VAL A 49 -0.37 5.93 4.21
C VAL A 49 -1.13 5.02 3.24
N LEU A 50 -1.40 3.76 3.59
CA LEU A 50 -2.22 2.88 2.74
C LEU A 50 -3.66 3.39 2.57
N ILE A 51 -4.24 4.04 3.58
CA ILE A 51 -5.57 4.66 3.50
C ILE A 51 -5.52 5.84 2.53
N LEU A 52 -4.65 6.81 2.79
CA LEU A 52 -4.51 8.01 1.95
C LEU A 52 -4.18 7.65 0.50
N LEU A 53 -3.21 6.75 0.31
CA LEU A 53 -2.79 6.32 -1.01
C LEU A 53 -3.89 5.55 -1.75
N ASN A 54 -4.67 4.71 -1.07
CA ASN A 54 -5.83 4.09 -1.71
C ASN A 54 -6.79 5.15 -2.25
N ASP A 55 -7.12 6.15 -1.45
CA ASP A 55 -8.11 7.16 -1.83
C ASP A 55 -7.60 8.02 -3.01
N ILE A 56 -6.31 8.40 -2.99
CA ILE A 56 -5.65 9.08 -4.11
C ILE A 56 -5.69 8.21 -5.38
N LEU A 57 -5.36 6.92 -5.29
CA LEU A 57 -5.29 6.05 -6.46
C LEU A 57 -6.67 5.71 -7.03
N GLN A 58 -7.70 5.55 -6.19
CA GLN A 58 -9.08 5.39 -6.67
C GLN A 58 -9.57 6.68 -7.34
N ALA A 59 -9.26 7.85 -6.79
CA ALA A 59 -9.58 9.12 -7.42
C ALA A 59 -8.90 9.29 -8.78
N ALA A 60 -7.63 8.86 -8.90
CA ALA A 60 -6.91 8.87 -10.17
C ALA A 60 -7.56 7.93 -11.19
N ASP A 61 -8.00 6.75 -10.77
CA ASP A 61 -8.70 5.77 -11.62
C ASP A 61 -10.04 6.32 -12.13
N ASP A 62 -10.84 6.90 -11.23
CA ASP A 62 -12.13 7.53 -11.56
C ASP A 62 -11.98 8.68 -12.57
N ALA A 63 -10.83 9.38 -12.54
CA ALA A 63 -10.49 10.45 -13.48
C ALA A 63 -9.86 9.94 -14.81
N GLY A 64 -9.75 8.63 -15.01
CA GLY A 64 -9.10 8.04 -16.19
C GLY A 64 -7.56 8.15 -16.19
N MET A 65 -6.98 8.47 -15.03
CA MET A 65 -5.56 8.69 -14.81
C MET A 65 -4.94 7.58 -13.94
N ARG A 66 -5.41 6.35 -14.03
CA ARG A 66 -4.91 5.21 -13.22
C ARG A 66 -3.36 5.15 -13.14
N VAL A 67 -2.84 4.86 -11.95
CA VAL A 67 -1.42 4.49 -11.73
C VAL A 67 -1.32 2.97 -11.80
N SER A 68 -0.64 2.45 -12.82
CA SER A 68 -0.79 1.03 -13.22
C SER A 68 0.53 0.27 -13.39
N PHE A 69 1.63 0.71 -12.76
CA PHE A 69 2.86 -0.07 -12.82
C PHE A 69 2.72 -1.43 -12.14
N THR A 70 3.48 -2.40 -12.64
CA THR A 70 3.41 -3.81 -12.24
C THR A 70 4.74 -4.36 -11.72
N ASP A 71 5.79 -3.52 -11.71
CA ASP A 71 7.09 -3.88 -11.15
C ASP A 71 6.91 -4.38 -9.71
N ASP A 72 7.57 -5.50 -9.39
CA ASP A 72 7.59 -6.12 -8.05
C ASP A 72 6.25 -6.64 -7.51
N ILE A 73 5.22 -6.73 -8.35
CA ILE A 73 3.92 -7.35 -8.05
C ILE A 73 3.93 -8.80 -8.51
N LYS A 74 3.71 -9.74 -7.58
CA LYS A 74 3.70 -11.16 -7.91
C LYS A 74 2.31 -11.57 -8.40
N PRO A 75 2.21 -12.53 -9.34
CA PRO A 75 0.92 -13.12 -9.72
C PRO A 75 0.10 -13.64 -8.52
N THR A 76 0.78 -14.12 -7.47
CA THR A 76 0.17 -14.61 -6.22
C THR A 76 -0.50 -13.53 -5.36
N ASP A 77 -0.23 -12.25 -5.65
CA ASP A 77 -0.83 -11.13 -4.94
C ASP A 77 -2.30 -10.92 -5.36
N ALA A 78 -2.72 -11.60 -6.44
CA ALA A 78 -4.01 -11.41 -7.09
C ALA A 78 -4.29 -9.93 -7.39
N ALA A 79 -3.27 -9.16 -7.73
CA ALA A 79 -3.35 -7.76 -8.07
C ALA A 79 -2.72 -7.55 -9.44
N ASP A 80 -3.46 -6.89 -10.34
CA ASP A 80 -2.99 -6.66 -11.71
C ASP A 80 -1.98 -5.52 -11.79
N ASP A 81 -2.04 -4.58 -10.84
CA ASP A 81 -1.18 -3.40 -10.76
C ASP A 81 -1.12 -2.85 -9.33
N VAL A 82 -0.32 -1.79 -9.15
CA VAL A 82 -0.11 -1.15 -7.85
C VAL A 82 -1.41 -0.58 -7.26
N THR A 83 -2.33 -0.05 -8.08
CA THR A 83 -3.59 0.50 -7.58
C THR A 83 -4.43 -0.59 -6.93
N THR A 84 -4.53 -1.75 -7.58
CA THR A 84 -5.20 -2.93 -7.01
C THR A 84 -4.46 -3.49 -5.80
N LEU A 85 -3.12 -3.52 -5.83
CA LEU A 85 -2.30 -3.99 -4.72
C LEU A 85 -2.51 -3.13 -3.46
N ILE A 86 -2.44 -1.80 -3.58
CA ILE A 86 -2.64 -0.88 -2.46
C ILE A 86 -4.04 -1.02 -1.89
N ASN A 87 -5.07 -1.12 -2.72
CA ASN A 87 -6.45 -1.34 -2.25
C ASN A 87 -6.56 -2.60 -1.37
N LYS A 88 -5.96 -3.71 -1.83
CA LYS A 88 -5.97 -4.99 -1.11
C LYS A 88 -5.17 -4.92 0.20
N CYS A 89 -3.98 -4.33 0.17
CA CYS A 89 -3.17 -4.12 1.35
C CYS A 89 -3.86 -3.20 2.37
N ARG A 90 -4.53 -2.13 1.92
CA ARG A 90 -5.36 -1.27 2.77
C ARG A 90 -6.48 -2.06 3.43
N ASN A 91 -7.22 -2.85 2.65
CA ASN A 91 -8.30 -3.69 3.19
C ASN A 91 -7.77 -4.69 4.23
N ALA A 92 -6.59 -5.29 4.01
CA ALA A 92 -5.93 -6.12 5.00
C ALA A 92 -5.55 -5.34 6.27
N ALA A 93 -4.93 -4.16 6.12
CA ALA A 93 -4.48 -3.36 7.25
C ALA A 93 -5.65 -2.88 8.13
N CYS A 94 -6.74 -2.41 7.53
CA CYS A 94 -7.86 -1.78 8.23
C CYS A 94 -8.89 -2.75 8.81
N HIS A 95 -9.09 -3.92 8.18
CA HIS A 95 -10.17 -4.82 8.59
C HIS A 95 -9.64 -6.06 9.31
N ILE A 96 -10.05 -6.22 10.58
CA ILE A 96 -9.65 -7.36 11.42
C ILE A 96 -9.92 -8.70 10.70
N ARG A 97 -11.11 -8.83 10.09
CA ARG A 97 -11.60 -10.04 9.40
C ARG A 97 -11.34 -10.04 7.88
N SER A 98 -10.40 -9.24 7.38
CA SER A 98 -10.09 -9.19 5.95
C SER A 98 -9.58 -10.54 5.44
N LYS A 99 -10.15 -11.03 4.34
CA LYS A 99 -9.64 -12.20 3.60
C LYS A 99 -8.30 -11.93 2.94
N GLU A 100 -7.96 -10.66 2.75
CA GLU A 100 -6.67 -10.26 2.16
C GLU A 100 -5.48 -10.60 3.07
N LYS A 101 -5.71 -11.00 4.33
CA LYS A 101 -4.68 -11.48 5.26
C LYS A 101 -4.34 -12.97 5.11
N SER A 102 -5.07 -13.70 4.28
CA SER A 102 -4.88 -15.14 4.10
C SER A 102 -3.62 -15.45 3.31
N PHE A 103 -2.82 -16.39 3.81
CA PHE A 103 -1.66 -16.98 3.15
C PHE A 103 -1.74 -18.49 3.32
N GLY A 104 -2.37 -19.20 2.37
CA GLY A 104 -2.63 -20.63 2.51
C GLY A 104 -3.33 -20.96 3.85
N PRO A 105 -2.75 -21.83 4.70
CA PRO A 105 -3.32 -22.19 6.00
C PRO A 105 -3.04 -21.18 7.12
N VAL A 106 -2.22 -20.15 6.89
CA VAL A 106 -1.83 -19.15 7.90
C VAL A 106 -2.37 -17.75 7.58
N THR A 107 -2.25 -16.85 8.55
CA THR A 107 -2.69 -15.45 8.43
C THR A 107 -1.54 -14.50 8.67
N PHE A 108 -1.22 -13.67 7.69
CA PHE A 108 -0.28 -12.56 7.84
C PHE A 108 -1.03 -11.25 7.91
N SER A 109 -1.14 -10.69 9.12
CA SER A 109 -1.87 -9.45 9.34
C SER A 109 -1.03 -8.19 9.15
N PHE A 110 0.28 -8.29 9.40
CA PHE A 110 1.28 -7.23 9.25
C PHE A 110 2.68 -7.82 9.50
N CYS A 111 3.25 -8.54 8.54
CA CYS A 111 4.60 -9.11 8.67
C CYS A 111 5.61 -8.19 7.96
N VAL A 112 6.74 -7.87 8.60
CA VAL A 112 7.70 -6.88 8.10
C VAL A 112 9.07 -7.51 7.93
N VAL A 113 9.70 -7.27 6.77
CA VAL A 113 11.07 -7.69 6.47
C VAL A 113 11.84 -6.47 5.99
N VAL A 114 12.95 -6.15 6.65
CA VAL A 114 13.78 -4.96 6.39
C VAL A 114 15.08 -5.39 5.72
N GLY A 115 15.43 -4.72 4.62
CA GLY A 115 16.63 -5.05 3.85
C GLY A 115 16.51 -6.39 3.11
N ARG A 116 17.58 -6.83 2.45
CA ARG A 116 17.55 -7.97 1.55
C ARG A 116 17.57 -9.30 2.31
N TYR A 117 16.39 -9.87 2.50
CA TYR A 117 16.16 -11.21 2.99
C TYR A 117 15.04 -11.86 2.17
N PRO A 118 15.31 -12.31 0.93
CA PRO A 118 14.27 -12.83 0.03
C PRO A 118 13.59 -14.11 0.55
N GLN A 119 14.27 -14.81 1.46
CA GLN A 119 13.81 -16.05 2.11
C GLN A 119 13.78 -15.88 3.64
N ALA A 120 13.27 -14.75 4.14
CA ALA A 120 13.16 -14.50 5.57
C ALA A 120 12.26 -15.52 6.29
N MET A 121 11.27 -16.06 5.58
CA MET A 121 10.37 -17.11 6.04
C MET A 121 9.97 -18.00 4.87
N GLU A 122 9.68 -19.28 5.15
CA GLU A 122 9.08 -20.20 4.19
C GLU A 122 7.77 -20.74 4.76
N VAL A 123 6.70 -20.68 3.97
CA VAL A 123 5.40 -21.23 4.31
C VAL A 123 4.88 -22.01 3.13
N ASP A 124 4.68 -23.31 3.32
CA ASP A 124 4.17 -24.23 2.30
C ASP A 124 4.96 -24.15 0.98
N GLY A 125 6.29 -24.11 1.08
CA GLY A 125 7.21 -23.99 -0.06
C GLY A 125 7.27 -22.59 -0.72
N VAL A 126 6.55 -21.60 -0.19
CA VAL A 126 6.60 -20.22 -0.69
C VAL A 126 7.48 -19.37 0.22
N SER A 127 8.53 -18.78 -0.37
CA SER A 127 9.42 -17.85 0.32
C SER A 127 8.79 -16.46 0.47
N VAL A 128 8.85 -15.95 1.69
CA VAL A 128 8.34 -14.65 2.13
C VAL A 128 9.54 -13.83 2.59
N GLY A 129 9.68 -12.63 2.06
CA GLY A 129 10.89 -11.84 2.24
C GLY A 129 10.87 -10.49 1.57
N CYS A 130 12.03 -9.83 1.60
CA CYS A 130 12.30 -8.59 0.91
C CYS A 130 13.50 -8.79 -0.03
N ASP A 131 13.37 -8.37 -1.28
CA ASP A 131 14.34 -8.65 -2.34
C ASP A 131 15.42 -7.56 -2.44
N TYR A 132 15.33 -6.53 -1.59
CA TYR A 132 16.05 -5.27 -1.76
C TYR A 132 16.70 -4.79 -0.46
N ASP A 133 17.97 -4.40 -0.55
CA ASP A 133 18.76 -3.90 0.59
C ASP A 133 18.23 -2.58 1.13
N ASP A 134 17.64 -1.79 0.24
CA ASP A 134 17.16 -0.44 0.51
C ASP A 134 15.64 -0.39 0.70
N ASP A 135 14.94 -1.48 1.02
CA ASP A 135 13.48 -1.43 1.18
C ASP A 135 12.98 -2.15 2.43
N ILE A 136 11.68 -1.93 2.70
CA ILE A 136 10.93 -2.64 3.71
C ILE A 136 9.76 -3.32 3.00
N GLY A 137 9.75 -4.66 3.03
CA GLY A 137 8.64 -5.46 2.57
C GLY A 137 7.61 -5.66 3.69
N VAL A 138 6.41 -5.12 3.51
CA VAL A 138 5.27 -5.35 4.41
C VAL A 138 4.32 -6.35 3.77
N HIS A 139 4.02 -7.43 4.47
CA HIS A 139 3.25 -8.56 3.99
C HIS A 139 1.88 -8.62 4.65
N PHE A 140 0.86 -8.79 3.80
CA PHE A 140 -0.55 -8.92 4.13
C PHE A 140 -1.12 -10.14 3.38
N GLY A 141 -1.30 -11.24 4.10
CA GLY A 141 -1.56 -12.53 3.46
C GLY A 141 -0.51 -12.82 2.39
N SER A 142 -0.96 -13.29 1.22
CA SER A 142 -0.09 -13.55 0.05
C SER A 142 0.54 -12.31 -0.58
N ARG A 143 0.12 -11.09 -0.20
CA ARG A 143 0.55 -9.84 -0.84
C ARG A 143 1.72 -9.21 -0.12
N ARG A 144 2.61 -8.61 -0.91
CA ARG A 144 3.71 -7.79 -0.41
C ARG A 144 3.62 -6.38 -0.96
N VAL A 145 3.74 -5.39 -0.09
CA VAL A 145 3.95 -3.99 -0.47
C VAL A 145 5.34 -3.53 -0.04
N TYR A 146 6.07 -2.90 -0.96
CA TYR A 146 7.32 -2.23 -0.68
C TYR A 146 7.10 -0.76 -0.37
N ILE A 147 7.75 -0.24 0.68
CA ILE A 147 7.59 1.17 1.04
C ILE A 147 8.14 2.06 -0.06
N ARG A 148 9.37 1.82 -0.55
CA ARG A 148 9.97 2.68 -1.58
C ARG A 148 9.42 2.39 -2.97
N ARG A 149 9.44 1.11 -3.38
CA ARG A 149 9.07 0.71 -4.75
C ARG A 149 7.59 0.81 -5.06
N HIS A 150 6.71 0.60 -4.07
CA HIS A 150 5.26 0.69 -4.30
C HIS A 150 4.68 1.98 -3.73
N MET A 151 4.79 2.20 -2.41
CA MET A 151 4.07 3.30 -1.77
C MET A 151 4.60 4.67 -2.18
N ILE A 152 5.91 4.92 -1.99
CA ILE A 152 6.52 6.21 -2.32
C ILE A 152 6.45 6.49 -3.83
N ARG A 153 6.68 5.47 -4.67
CA ARG A 153 6.55 5.60 -6.13
C ARG A 153 5.13 5.95 -6.54
N ALA A 154 4.12 5.24 -6.03
CA ALA A 154 2.73 5.50 -6.37
C ALA A 154 2.26 6.89 -5.92
N ILE A 155 2.74 7.39 -4.77
CA ILE A 155 2.48 8.77 -4.33
C ILE A 155 3.06 9.77 -5.34
N LYS A 156 4.29 9.57 -5.81
CA LYS A 156 4.93 10.45 -6.80
C LYS A 156 4.19 10.46 -8.14
N GLU A 157 3.88 9.28 -8.68
CA GLU A 157 3.15 9.17 -9.95
C GLU A 157 1.74 9.78 -9.84
N ALA A 158 1.08 9.61 -8.70
CA ALA A 158 -0.21 10.26 -8.46
C ALA A 158 -0.08 11.79 -8.33
N ALA A 159 0.95 12.29 -7.65
CA ALA A 159 1.20 13.73 -7.53
C ALA A 159 1.40 14.39 -8.89
N GLU A 160 2.13 13.75 -9.80
CA GLU A 160 2.31 14.22 -11.19
C GLU A 160 0.98 14.28 -11.94
N LYS A 161 0.10 13.28 -11.78
CA LYS A 161 -1.22 13.24 -12.44
C LYS A 161 -2.19 14.30 -11.95
N PHE A 162 -2.01 14.78 -10.72
CA PHE A 162 -2.85 15.82 -10.12
C PHE A 162 -2.16 17.20 -10.09
N ASP A 163 -1.08 17.39 -10.86
CA ASP A 163 -0.30 18.63 -10.94
C ASP A 163 0.11 19.17 -9.56
N TYR A 164 0.37 18.27 -8.61
CA TYR A 164 0.80 18.66 -7.26
C TYR A 164 2.29 18.99 -7.24
N GLN A 165 2.61 20.24 -6.90
CA GLN A 165 3.97 20.73 -6.68
C GLN A 165 4.19 20.79 -5.16
N ALA A 166 5.12 19.98 -4.66
CA ALA A 166 5.49 19.91 -3.24
C ALA A 166 6.31 21.12 -2.79
#